data_AF-A0A7W3RAP8-F1
#
_entry.id   AF-A0A7W3RAP8-F1
#
_cell.length_a   1.000
_cell.length_b   1.000
_cell.length_c   1.000
_cell.angle_alpha   90.00
_cell.angle_beta   90.00
_cell.angle_gamma   90.00
#
_symmetry.space_group_name_H-M   'P 1'
#
loop_
_entity.id
_entity.type
_entity.pdbx_description
1 polymer ?
#
loop_
_entity_poly.entity_id
_entity_poly.type
_entity_poly.pdbx_seq_one_letter_code
_entity_poly.pdbx_strand_id
1 'polypeptide(L)'
;MLSRRGGPEHNPLDIAGAAAPPNPADMVLVRVAWLRALIAVFGPWTASHAVGATWRRWAAELVAAAHRELAEHTGRRTDGTWKPAIDEKEPW
;
A
#
# COMPACT_ATOMS: atom_id res chain seq x y z
N MET A 1 63.32 -0.22 9.24
CA MET A 1 62.41 0.87 9.67
C MET A 1 61.08 0.68 8.95
N LEU A 2 60.04 0.27 9.69
CA LEU A 2 58.73 -0.10 9.17
C LEU A 2 57.87 1.16 8.95
N SER A 3 57.65 1.55 7.70
CA SER A 3 56.61 2.54 7.35
C SER A 3 55.25 1.86 7.34
N ARG A 4 54.47 2.14 8.40
CA ARG A 4 53.04 1.87 8.53
C ARG A 4 52.29 2.54 7.38
N ARG A 5 51.87 1.78 6.36
CA ARG A 5 50.87 2.22 5.38
C ARG A 5 49.52 2.27 6.09
N GLY A 6 49.02 3.46 6.37
CA GLY A 6 47.61 3.68 6.72
C GLY A 6 46.77 3.37 5.48
N GLY A 7 46.13 2.20 5.45
CA GLY A 7 45.06 1.90 4.52
C GLY A 7 43.78 2.65 4.95
N PRO A 8 42.90 3.00 4.01
CA PRO A 8 41.63 3.64 4.35
C PRO A 8 40.84 2.70 5.27
N GLU A 9 40.58 3.17 6.48
CA GLU A 9 39.76 2.46 7.44
C GLU A 9 38.34 2.42 6.89
N HIS A 10 37.99 1.31 6.27
CA HIS A 10 36.64 1.07 5.78
C HIS A 10 35.75 0.89 7.00
N ASN A 11 35.11 1.98 7.43
CA ASN A 11 34.13 1.95 8.49
C ASN A 11 32.96 1.05 8.04
N PRO A 12 32.66 -0.06 8.71
CA PRO A 12 31.55 -0.95 8.32
C PRO A 12 30.16 -0.29 8.48
N LEU A 13 30.11 0.93 9.04
CA LEU A 13 28.92 1.75 9.17
C LEU A 13 28.69 2.71 7.99
N ASP A 14 29.57 2.74 6.99
CA ASP A 14 29.38 3.50 5.74
C ASP A 14 28.35 2.83 4.78
N ILE A 15 27.65 1.78 5.24
CA ILE A 15 26.42 1.27 4.60
C ILE A 15 25.23 2.11 5.07
N ALA A 16 25.38 3.42 5.08
CA ALA A 16 24.28 4.35 5.04
C ALA A 16 24.32 5.04 3.68
N GLY A 17 24.37 4.23 2.61
CA GLY A 17 23.83 4.66 1.34
C GLY A 17 22.42 5.11 1.64
N ALA A 18 22.20 6.43 1.66
CA ALA A 18 20.93 7.05 2.00
C ALA A 18 19.86 6.29 1.24
N ALA A 19 19.13 5.42 1.95
CA ALA A 19 18.07 4.65 1.34
C ALA A 19 17.16 5.70 0.73
N ALA A 20 17.13 5.74 -0.61
CA ALA A 20 16.31 6.70 -1.31
C ALA A 20 14.91 6.62 -0.69
N PRO A 21 14.27 7.76 -0.38
CA PRO A 21 12.96 7.73 0.23
C PRO A 21 12.06 6.81 -0.61
N PRO A 22 11.28 5.92 0.03
CA PRO A 22 10.51 4.92 -0.68
C PRO A 22 9.70 5.61 -1.77
N ASN A 23 9.80 5.08 -2.99
CA ASN A 23 9.11 5.63 -4.14
C ASN A 23 7.60 5.72 -3.80
N PRO A 24 6.96 6.88 -3.97
CA PRO A 24 5.53 7.02 -3.70
C PRO A 24 4.67 6.00 -4.45
N ALA A 25 5.09 5.57 -5.64
CA ALA A 25 4.41 4.51 -6.39
C ALA A 25 4.45 3.15 -5.67
N ASP A 26 5.57 2.80 -5.05
CA ASP A 26 5.71 1.55 -4.29
C ASP A 26 4.83 1.58 -3.04
N MET A 27 4.72 2.75 -2.38
CA MET A 27 3.82 2.92 -1.24
C MET A 27 2.34 2.75 -1.63
N VAL A 28 1.93 3.27 -2.79
CA VAL A 28 0.57 3.08 -3.32
C VAL A 28 0.30 1.60 -3.64
N LEU A 29 1.26 0.90 -4.24
CA LEU A 29 1.14 -0.54 -4.53
C LEU A 29 1.00 -1.37 -3.26
N VAL A 30 1.82 -1.09 -2.23
CA VAL A 30 1.72 -1.74 -0.92
C VAL A 30 0.35 -1.48 -0.28
N ARG A 31 -0.15 -0.24 -0.35
CA ARG A 31 -1.48 0.13 0.16
C ARG A 31 -2.59 -0.65 -0.56
N VAL A 32 -2.55 -0.69 -1.89
CA VAL A 32 -3.51 -1.42 -2.72
C VAL A 32 -3.47 -2.93 -2.43
N ALA A 33 -2.28 -3.52 -2.28
CA ALA A 33 -2.11 -4.93 -1.94
C ALA A 33 -2.72 -5.24 -0.57
N TRP A 34 -2.47 -4.37 0.42
CA TRP A 34 -3.04 -4.51 1.76
C TRP A 34 -4.58 -4.42 1.77
N LEU A 35 -5.17 -3.47 1.04
CA LEU A 35 -6.63 -3.35 0.91
C LEU A 35 -7.25 -4.61 0.27
N ARG A 36 -6.61 -5.16 -0.76
CA ARG A 36 -7.05 -6.43 -1.37
C ARG A 36 -6.96 -7.60 -0.41
N ALA A 37 -5.91 -7.67 0.40
CA ALA A 37 -5.76 -8.71 1.41
C ALA A 37 -6.87 -8.64 2.48
N LEU A 38 -7.22 -7.43 2.96
CA LEU A 38 -8.34 -7.26 3.89
C LEU A 38 -9.66 -7.78 3.31
N ILE A 39 -9.96 -7.41 2.06
CA ILE A 39 -11.19 -7.87 1.39
C ILE A 39 -11.20 -9.40 1.28
N ALA A 40 -10.08 -10.01 0.90
CA ALA A 40 -9.99 -11.46 0.75
C ALA A 40 -10.15 -12.22 2.07
N VAL A 41 -9.59 -11.69 3.17
CA VAL A 41 -9.65 -12.32 4.50
C VAL A 41 -11.04 -12.16 5.12
N PHE A 42 -11.61 -10.95 5.08
CA PHE A 42 -12.85 -10.64 5.80
C PHE A 42 -14.11 -10.77 4.94
N GLY A 43 -13.99 -10.78 3.62
CA GLY A 43 -15.11 -10.98 2.69
C GLY A 43 -15.94 -12.24 3.02
N PRO A 44 -15.32 -13.42 3.19
CA PRO A 44 -16.06 -14.64 3.54
C PRO A 44 -16.81 -14.55 4.88
N TRP A 45 -16.31 -13.76 5.83
CA TRP A 45 -16.91 -13.62 7.15
C TRP A 45 -18.24 -12.87 7.07
N THR A 46 -18.42 -11.98 6.08
CA THR A 46 -19.68 -11.23 5.89
C THR A 46 -20.87 -12.12 5.60
N ALA A 47 -20.66 -13.25 4.91
CA ALA A 47 -21.69 -14.20 4.51
C ALA A 47 -21.74 -15.47 5.38
N SER A 48 -20.76 -15.69 6.25
CA SER A 48 -20.66 -16.93 7.02
C SER A 48 -21.58 -16.94 8.24
N HIS A 49 -22.52 -17.89 8.29
CA HIS A 49 -23.39 -18.09 9.45
C HIS A 49 -22.65 -18.66 10.68
N ALA A 50 -21.42 -19.16 10.52
CA ALA A 50 -20.57 -19.60 11.62
C ALA A 50 -19.96 -18.42 12.41
N VAL A 51 -20.01 -17.21 11.86
CA VAL A 51 -19.49 -15.99 12.48
C VAL A 51 -20.63 -15.27 13.23
N GLY A 52 -20.40 -14.90 14.48
CA GLY A 52 -21.36 -14.17 15.30
C GLY A 52 -21.80 -12.86 14.63
N ALA A 53 -23.05 -12.43 14.87
CA ALA A 53 -23.64 -11.28 14.17
C ALA A 53 -22.80 -9.99 14.29
N THR A 54 -22.23 -9.74 15.47
CA THR A 54 -21.32 -8.61 15.71
C THR A 54 -20.09 -8.68 14.80
N TRP A 55 -19.42 -9.83 14.75
CA TRP A 55 -18.23 -10.04 13.93
C TRP A 55 -18.51 -9.94 12.43
N ARG A 56 -19.70 -10.39 11.99
CA ARG A 56 -20.14 -10.21 10.59
C ARG A 56 -20.32 -8.75 10.23
N ARG A 57 -20.94 -7.97 11.12
CA ARG A 57 -21.14 -6.53 10.91
C ARG A 57 -19.81 -5.80 10.82
N TRP A 58 -18.87 -6.09 11.73
CA TRP A 58 -17.52 -5.55 11.69
C TRP A 58 -16.78 -5.90 10.39
N ALA A 59 -16.84 -7.17 9.96
CA ALA A 59 -16.26 -7.60 8.70
C ALA A 59 -16.87 -6.84 7.50
N ALA A 60 -18.19 -6.64 7.50
CA ALA A 60 -18.88 -5.92 6.42
C ALA A 60 -18.46 -4.44 6.36
N GLU A 61 -18.38 -3.75 7.50
CA GLU A 61 -17.94 -2.35 7.56
C GLU A 61 -16.48 -2.20 7.11
N LEU A 62 -15.61 -3.12 7.52
CA LEU A 62 -14.20 -3.12 7.15
C LEU A 62 -13.99 -3.39 5.65
N VAL A 63 -14.70 -4.37 5.09
CA VAL A 63 -14.67 -4.67 3.64
C VAL A 63 -15.22 -3.48 2.83
N ALA A 64 -16.31 -2.86 3.28
CA ALA A 64 -16.88 -1.69 2.62
C ALA A 64 -15.93 -0.47 2.65
N ALA A 65 -15.22 -0.25 3.77
CA ALA A 65 -14.18 0.77 3.86
C ALA A 65 -13.02 0.47 2.89
N ALA A 66 -12.53 -0.77 2.88
CA ALA A 66 -11.44 -1.17 2.00
C ALA A 66 -11.78 -1.03 0.51
N HIS A 67 -13.01 -1.34 0.11
CA HIS A 67 -13.48 -1.12 -1.27
C HIS A 67 -13.54 0.37 -1.64
N ARG A 68 -14.00 1.23 -0.74
CA ARG A 68 -14.02 2.69 -0.98
C ARG A 68 -12.61 3.24 -1.15
N GLU A 69 -11.70 2.84 -0.28
CA GLU A 69 -10.32 3.30 -0.35
C GLU A 69 -9.60 2.77 -1.59
N LEU A 70 -9.83 1.51 -1.96
CA LEU A 70 -9.29 0.93 -3.19
C LEU A 70 -9.81 1.65 -4.44
N ALA A 71 -11.07 2.08 -4.41
CA ALA A 71 -11.68 2.86 -5.48
C ALA A 71 -11.04 4.24 -5.66
N GLU A 72 -10.62 4.87 -4.56
CA GLU A 72 -9.88 6.14 -4.58
C GLU A 72 -8.48 5.97 -5.19
N HIS A 73 -7.76 4.91 -4.82
CA HIS A 73 -6.38 4.67 -5.24
C HIS A 73 -6.25 4.18 -6.69
N THR A 74 -7.25 3.45 -7.19
CA THR A 74 -7.21 2.88 -8.54
C THR A 74 -7.89 3.77 -9.58
N GLY A 75 -8.54 4.86 -9.18
CA GLY A 75 -9.39 5.64 -10.07
C GLY A 75 -10.63 4.86 -10.54
N ARG A 76 -10.92 3.69 -9.97
CA ARG A 76 -12.06 2.85 -10.32
C ARG A 76 -13.16 3.06 -9.30
N ARG A 77 -14.36 3.45 -9.70
CA ARG A 77 -15.52 3.60 -8.81
C ARG A 77 -15.95 2.25 -8.23
N THR A 78 -16.69 2.30 -7.12
CA THR A 78 -17.21 1.11 -6.40
C THR A 78 -18.23 0.31 -7.21
N ASP A 79 -18.83 0.90 -8.24
CA ASP A 79 -19.72 0.25 -9.22
C ASP A 79 -18.96 -0.46 -10.36
N GLY A 80 -17.63 -0.48 -10.30
CA GLY A 80 -16.77 -1.11 -11.29
C GLY A 80 -16.44 -0.24 -12.51
N THR A 81 -17.00 0.96 -12.62
CA THR A 81 -16.70 1.93 -13.68
C THR A 81 -15.40 2.69 -13.40
N TRP A 82 -14.76 3.27 -14.42
CA TRP A 82 -13.56 4.09 -14.25
C TRP A 82 -13.95 5.56 -14.05
N LYS A 83 -13.27 6.27 -13.13
CA LYS A 83 -13.32 7.73 -13.10
C LYS A 83 -12.71 8.24 -14.41
N PRO A 84 -13.33 9.22 -15.09
CA PRO A 84 -12.71 9.81 -16.27
C PRO A 84 -11.33 10.35 -15.88
N ALA A 85 -10.32 10.06 -16.70
CA ALA A 85 -9.06 10.79 -16.62
C ALA A 85 -9.42 12.26 -16.85
N ILE A 86 -9.20 13.09 -15.84
CA ILE A 86 -9.28 14.54 -16.03
C ILE A 86 -8.09 14.82 -16.95
N ASP A 87 -8.36 14.91 -18.25
CA ASP A 87 -7.39 15.41 -19.22
C ASP A 87 -7.26 16.89 -18.89
N GLU A 88 -6.35 17.23 -17.97
CA GLU A 88 -5.81 18.59 -17.82
C GLU A 88 -5.02 18.92 -19.09
N LYS A 89 -5.73 19.05 -20.21
CA LYS A 89 -5.31 19.97 -21.25
C LYS A 89 -5.60 21.37 -20.74
N GLU A 90 -4.60 21.95 -20.09
CA GLU A 90 -4.44 23.40 -20.01
C GLU A 90 -4.79 24.04 -21.36
N PRO A 91 -5.60 25.10 -21.35
CA PRO A 91 -5.39 26.22 -22.25
C PRO A 91 -4.82 27.37 -21.43
N TRP A 92 -3.51 27.58 -21.60
CA TRP A 92 -2.75 28.85 -21.55
C TRP A 92 -3.33 30.05 -20.78
#